data_AF-A0A9D8S4T2-F1
#
_entry.id   AF-A0A9D8S4T2-F1
#
_cell.length_a   1.000
_cell.length_b   1.000
_cell.length_c   1.000
_cell.angle_alpha   90.00
_cell.angle_beta   90.00
_cell.angle_gamma   90.00
#
_symmetry.space_group_name_H-M   'P 1'
#
loop_
_entity.id
_entity.type
_entity.pdbx_description
1 polymer ?
#
loop_
_entity_poly.entity_id
_entity_poly.type
_entity_poly.pdbx_seq_one_letter_code
_entity_poly.pdbx_strand_id
1 'polypeptide(L)'
;MVNSVILPPDYTPNKKEEYMNEMQLEYFRQKLLEWKKELLAQSNDTLDDLRQGGLNQPDDVDRASLETDKSLDLRTKDRARKLIMKID
;
A
#
# COMPACT_ATOMS: atom_id res chain seq x y z
N MET A 1 -1.21 -7.46 -25.97
CA MET A 1 -1.70 -6.07 -26.06
C MET A 1 -2.76 -5.92 -24.98
N VAL A 2 -2.56 -5.06 -23.99
CA VAL A 2 -3.59 -4.78 -22.99
C VAL A 2 -4.57 -3.80 -23.65
N ASN A 3 -5.77 -4.27 -24.01
CA ASN A 3 -6.83 -3.38 -24.47
C ASN A 3 -7.13 -2.43 -23.31
N SER A 4 -6.65 -1.19 -23.43
CA SER A 4 -6.80 -0.18 -22.37
C SER A 4 -8.12 0.52 -22.60
N VAL A 5 -9.17 0.05 -21.93
CA VAL A 5 -10.47 0.73 -21.92
C VAL A 5 -10.29 2.07 -21.22
N ILE A 6 -10.73 3.17 -21.85
CA ILE A 6 -10.64 4.50 -21.26
C ILE A 6 -11.91 4.74 -20.44
N LEU A 7 -11.75 4.94 -19.13
CA LEU A 7 -12.87 5.27 -18.25
C LEU A 7 -13.23 6.76 -18.36
N PRO A 8 -14.53 7.11 -18.35
CA PRO A 8 -14.97 8.48 -18.10
C PRO A 8 -14.42 9.01 -16.76
N PRO A 9 -14.17 10.34 -16.63
CA PRO A 9 -13.56 10.93 -15.44
C PRO A 9 -14.29 10.62 -14.13
N ASP A 10 -15.62 10.50 -14.17
CA ASP A 10 -16.47 10.27 -13.00
C ASP A 10 -17.09 8.86 -13.00
N TYR A 11 -16.45 7.89 -13.67
CA TYR A 11 -16.98 6.54 -13.75
C TYR A 11 -16.96 5.83 -12.39
N THR A 12 -18.10 5.29 -12.01
CA THR A 12 -18.25 4.38 -10.87
C THR A 12 -19.11 3.19 -11.28
N PRO A 13 -18.70 1.94 -11.00
CA PRO A 13 -19.52 0.76 -11.25
C PRO A 13 -20.91 0.91 -10.63
N ASN A 14 -21.95 0.63 -11.41
CA ASN A 14 -23.33 0.66 -10.94
C ASN A 14 -24.05 -0.66 -11.19
N LYS A 15 -25.14 -0.90 -10.47
CA LYS A 15 -25.89 -2.17 -10.53
C LYS A 15 -26.69 -2.39 -11.83
N LYS A 16 -26.78 -1.38 -12.70
CA LYS A 16 -27.49 -1.50 -13.99
C LYS A 16 -26.61 -2.11 -15.07
N GLU A 17 -25.29 -2.13 -14.83
CA GLU A 17 -24.31 -2.71 -15.72
C GLU A 17 -24.14 -4.20 -15.46
N GLU A 18 -23.77 -4.94 -16.51
CA GLU A 18 -23.34 -6.32 -16.37
C GLU A 18 -22.13 -6.40 -15.44
N TYR A 19 -22.19 -7.32 -14.48
CA TYR A 19 -21.16 -7.52 -13.47
C TYR A 19 -19.84 -7.93 -14.13
N MET A 20 -18.74 -7.27 -13.75
CA MET A 20 -17.38 -7.53 -14.26
C MET A 20 -17.23 -7.33 -15.77
N ASN A 21 -17.99 -6.39 -16.34
CA ASN A 21 -17.74 -5.91 -17.69
C ASN A 21 -16.35 -5.21 -17.79
N GLU A 22 -15.93 -4.89 -19.01
CA GLU A 22 -14.60 -4.32 -19.27
C GLU A 22 -14.36 -2.98 -18.53
N MET A 23 -15.38 -2.13 -18.38
CA MET A 23 -15.28 -0.88 -17.64
C MET A 23 -15.11 -1.11 -16.13
N GLN A 24 -15.84 -2.07 -15.56
CA GLN A 24 -15.71 -2.43 -14.15
C GLN A 24 -14.34 -3.06 -13.87
N LEU A 25 -13.87 -3.95 -14.74
CA LEU A 25 -12.55 -4.56 -14.63
C LEU A 25 -11.45 -3.49 -14.66
N GLU A 26 -11.52 -2.54 -15.60
CA GLU A 26 -10.56 -1.44 -15.66
C GLU A 26 -10.63 -0.55 -14.41
N TYR A 27 -11.83 -0.27 -13.89
CA TYR A 27 -12.00 0.51 -12.66
C TYR A 27 -11.34 -0.17 -11.46
N PHE A 28 -11.58 -1.46 -11.26
CA PHE A 28 -10.94 -2.21 -10.18
C PHE A 28 -9.44 -2.36 -10.40
N ARG A 29 -8.97 -2.53 -11.64
CA ARG A 29 -7.55 -2.53 -11.98
C ARG A 29 -6.88 -1.22 -11.57
N GLN A 30 -7.46 -0.08 -11.92
CA GLN A 30 -6.93 1.24 -11.53
C GLN A 30 -6.92 1.41 -10.00
N LYS A 31 -7.98 1.00 -9.30
CA LYS A 31 -8.01 1.02 -7.83
C LYS A 31 -6.94 0.16 -7.19
N LEU A 32 -6.73 -1.07 -7.69
CA LEU A 32 -5.71 -1.97 -7.18
C LEU A 32 -4.30 -1.42 -7.42
N LEU A 33 -4.06 -0.84 -8.59
CA LEU A 33 -2.79 -0.18 -8.91
C LEU A 33 -2.54 1.04 -8.03
N GLU A 34 -3.57 1.86 -7.79
CA GLU A 34 -3.44 3.01 -6.90
C GLU A 34 -3.15 2.56 -5.47
N TRP A 35 -3.88 1.55 -4.98
CA TRP A 35 -3.62 0.99 -3.65
C TRP A 35 -2.19 0.41 -3.54
N LYS A 36 -1.69 -0.24 -4.59
CA LYS A 36 -0.29 -0.70 -4.65
C LYS A 36 0.68 0.48 -4.54
N LYS A 37 0.45 1.58 -5.26
CA LYS A 37 1.31 2.78 -5.18
C LYS A 37 1.31 3.37 -3.79
N GLU A 38 0.14 3.50 -3.16
CA GLU A 38 0.01 4.00 -1.78
C GLU A 38 0.80 3.13 -0.79
N LEU A 39 0.70 1.80 -0.90
CA LEU A 39 1.46 0.87 -0.05
C LEU A 39 2.98 1.01 -0.25
N LEU A 40 3.44 1.23 -1.49
CA LEU A 40 4.85 1.47 -1.81
C LEU A 40 5.34 2.81 -1.26
N ALA A 41 4.54 3.88 -1.39
CA ALA A 41 4.87 5.19 -0.87
C ALA A 41 5.01 5.17 0.66
N GLN A 42 4.02 4.61 1.37
CA GLN A 42 4.07 4.44 2.82
C GLN A 42 5.32 3.65 3.27
N SER A 43 5.69 2.60 2.52
CA SER A 43 6.88 1.82 2.85
C SER A 43 8.18 2.62 2.73
N ASN A 44 8.25 3.60 1.81
CA ASN A 44 9.41 4.47 1.65
C ASN A 44 9.48 5.50 2.78
N ASP A 45 8.36 6.16 3.12
CA ASP A 45 8.30 7.15 4.20
C ASP A 45 8.77 6.54 5.53
N THR A 46 8.27 5.35 5.88
CA THR A 46 8.68 4.68 7.11
C THR A 46 10.16 4.24 7.10
N LEU A 47 10.75 4.00 5.93
CA LEU A 47 12.18 3.71 5.84
C LEU A 47 13.00 4.95 6.21
N ASP A 48 12.58 6.11 5.74
CA ASP A 48 13.24 7.38 6.02
C ASP A 48 13.05 7.80 7.48
N ASP A 49 11.89 7.54 8.09
CA ASP A 49 11.66 7.74 9.53
C ASP A 49 12.59 6.86 10.38
N LEU A 50 12.72 5.57 10.04
CA LEU A 50 13.64 4.65 10.73
C LEU A 50 15.12 5.07 10.61
N ARG A 51 15.50 5.69 9.48
CA ARG A 51 16.86 6.21 9.28
C ARG A 51 17.13 7.42 10.15
N GLN A 52 16.14 8.29 10.36
CA GLN A 52 16.27 9.49 11.18
C GLN A 52 16.27 9.18 12.68
N GLY A 53 15.51 8.18 13.13
CA GLY A 53 15.43 7.78 14.55
C GLY A 53 16.67 7.08 15.14
N GLY A 54 17.64 6.67 14.31
CA GLY A 54 18.82 5.90 14.75
C GLY A 54 19.99 6.72 15.31
N LEU A 55 19.90 8.05 15.35
CA LEU A 55 21.04 8.91 15.72
C LEU A 55 21.14 9.26 17.20
N ASN A 56 20.11 8.98 18.01
CA ASN A 56 20.13 9.26 19.44
C ASN A 56 20.22 7.96 20.23
N GLN A 57 21.30 7.80 21.00
CA GLN A 57 21.51 6.66 21.90
C GLN A 57 20.48 6.74 23.04
N PRO A 58 19.47 5.86 23.08
CA PRO A 58 18.43 5.89 24.10
C PRO A 58 18.94 5.26 25.39
N ASP A 59 18.36 5.65 26.53
CA ASP A 59 18.58 4.92 27.78
C ASP A 59 17.96 3.50 27.72
N ASP A 60 18.18 2.66 28.74
CA ASP A 60 17.73 1.26 28.71
C ASP A 60 16.21 1.11 28.59
N VAL A 61 15.42 2.08 29.06
CA VAL A 61 13.95 2.07 29.00
C VAL A 61 13.48 2.51 27.61
N ASP A 62 14.11 3.53 27.06
CA ASP A 62 13.83 4.01 25.70
C ASP A 62 14.18 2.94 24.66
N ARG A 63 15.26 2.17 24.90
CA ARG A 63 15.64 1.05 24.02
C ARG A 63 14.55 -0.01 23.92
N ALA A 64 13.96 -0.43 25.04
CA ALA A 64 12.92 -1.46 25.05
C ALA A 64 11.66 -1.01 24.27
N SER A 65 11.29 0.27 24.41
CA SER A 65 10.18 0.87 23.68
C SER A 65 10.46 0.91 22.17
N LEU A 66 11.65 1.38 21.78
CA LEU A 66 12.07 1.46 20.38
C LEU A 66 12.14 0.10 19.68
N GLU A 67 12.63 -0.93 20.37
CA GLU A 67 12.68 -2.29 19.81
C GLU A 67 11.27 -2.86 19.57
N THR A 68 10.33 -2.56 20.47
CA THR A 68 8.93 -2.98 20.33
C THR A 68 8.28 -2.31 19.13
N ASP A 69 8.44 -0.99 18.99
CA ASP A 69 7.90 -0.23 17.86
C ASP A 69 8.49 -0.70 16.53
N LYS A 70 9.80 -0.96 16.50
CA LYS A 70 10.48 -1.52 15.32
C LYS A 70 9.96 -2.90 14.95
N SER A 71 9.68 -3.76 15.93
CA SER A 71 9.11 -5.10 15.71
C SER A 71 7.70 -5.01 15.12
N LEU A 72 6.87 -4.07 15.59
CA LEU A 72 5.54 -3.81 15.04
C LEU A 72 5.61 -3.30 13.60
N ASP A 73 6.52 -2.36 13.32
CA ASP A 73 6.70 -1.82 11.97
C ASP A 73 7.13 -2.91 10.97
N LEU A 74 8.10 -3.74 11.33
CA LEU A 74 8.54 -4.87 10.49
C LEU A 74 7.41 -5.84 10.15
N ARG A 75 6.52 -6.14 11.12
CA ARG A 75 5.34 -6.98 10.89
C ARG A 75 4.32 -6.32 9.96
N THR A 76 4.13 -5.01 10.08
CA THR A 76 3.23 -4.25 9.20
C THR A 76 3.78 -4.21 7.77
N LYS A 77 5.09 -4.00 7.60
CA LYS A 77 5.77 -4.08 6.29
C LYS A 77 5.67 -5.46 5.65
N ASP A 78 5.82 -6.54 6.42
CA ASP A 78 5.65 -7.90 5.90
C ASP A 78 4.24 -8.14 5.36
N ARG A 79 3.21 -7.65 6.08
CA ARG A 79 1.82 -7.70 5.63
C ARG A 79 1.58 -6.87 4.37
N ALA A 80 2.12 -5.65 4.29
CA ALA A 80 2.02 -4.80 3.11
C ALA A 80 2.68 -5.46 1.88
N ARG A 81 3.86 -6.06 2.04
CA ARG A 81 4.55 -6.80 0.98
C ARG A 81 3.70 -7.96 0.45
N LYS A 82 3.12 -8.75 1.36
CA LYS A 82 2.21 -9.86 1.00
C LYS A 82 0.95 -9.37 0.29
N LEU A 83 0.45 -8.19 0.65
CA LEU A 83 -0.70 -7.59 -0.03
C LEU A 83 -0.34 -7.13 -1.44
N ILE A 84 0.81 -6.49 -1.62
CA ILE A 84 1.32 -6.12 -2.95
C ILE A 84 1.45 -7.36 -3.86
N MET A 85 2.01 -8.46 -3.34
CA MET A 85 2.11 -9.73 -4.08
C MET A 85 0.76 -10.35 -4.46
N LYS A 86 -0.34 -9.98 -3.78
CA LYS A 86 -1.70 -10.43 -4.14
C LYS A 86 -2.39 -9.50 -5.14
N ILE A 87 -1.89 -8.27 -5.28
CA ILE A 87 -2.38 -7.28 -6.24
C ILE A 87 -1.77 -7.54 -7.63
N ASP A 88 -0.53 -8.03 -7.66
CA ASP A 88 0.19 -8.47 -8.87
C ASP A 88 -0.37 -9.77 -9.46
#